data_AF-A0A2E5FNV8-F1
#
_entry.id   AF-A0A2E5FNV8-F1
#
_cell.length_a   1.000
_cell.length_b   1.000
_cell.length_c   1.000
_cell.angle_alpha   90.00
_cell.angle_beta   90.00
_cell.angle_gamma   90.00
#
_symmetry.space_group_name_H-M   'P 1'
#
loop_
_entity.id
_entity.type
_entity.pdbx_description
1 polymer ?
#
loop_
_entity_poly.entity_id
_entity_poly.type
_entity_poly.pdbx_seq_one_letter_code
_entity_poly.pdbx_strand_id
1 'polypeptide(L)' 'SDCVETLEEISIEGKNSFMEAGGKNFEFIPCLNDSEDHINLFSHLVKRYT' A
#
# COMPACT_ATOMS: atom_id res chain seq x y z
N SER A 1 -0.58 3.28 -6.15
CA SER A 1 0.22 2.50 -7.10
C SER A 1 1.15 1.64 -6.30
N ASP A 2 1.39 0.42 -6.78
CA ASP A 2 2.48 -0.40 -6.28
C ASP A 2 3.83 0.08 -6.84
N CYS A 3 4.89 -0.16 -6.08
CA CYS A 3 6.28 0.14 -6.41
C CYS A 3 7.21 -0.96 -5.83
N VAL A 4 8.52 -0.82 -6.02
CA VAL A 4 9.51 -1.80 -5.53
C VAL A 4 9.43 -1.93 -4.02
N GLU A 5 9.30 -0.81 -3.33
CA GLU A 5 9.21 -0.75 -1.88
C GLU A 5 7.97 -1.49 -1.35
N THR A 6 6.82 -1.35 -2.01
CA THR A 6 5.58 -2.00 -1.56
C THR A 6 5.58 -3.48 -1.88
N LEU A 7 6.03 -3.88 -3.07
CA LEU A 7 5.97 -5.27 -3.52
C LEU A 7 7.14 -6.11 -2.99
N GLU A 8 8.37 -5.61 -3.07
CA GLU A 8 9.57 -6.38 -2.76
C GLU A 8 9.99 -6.15 -1.31
N GLU A 9 10.29 -4.91 -0.94
CA GLU A 9 10.86 -4.60 0.37
C GLU A 9 9.87 -4.88 1.51
N ILE A 10 8.60 -4.47 1.38
CA ILE A 10 7.60 -4.67 2.43
C ILE A 10 6.94 -6.05 2.34
N SER A 11 6.35 -6.39 1.19
CA SER A 11 5.50 -7.59 1.11
C SER A 11 6.28 -8.91 1.13
N ILE A 12 7.56 -8.87 0.72
CA ILE A 12 8.43 -10.05 0.67
C ILE A 12 9.51 -9.97 1.75
N GLU A 13 10.44 -9.02 1.67
CA GLU A 13 11.60 -8.98 2.57
C GLU A 13 11.20 -8.68 4.02
N GLY A 14 10.32 -7.69 4.21
CA GLY A 14 9.76 -7.33 5.51
C GLY A 14 8.95 -8.47 6.13
N LYS A 15 8.14 -9.16 5.32
CA LYS A 15 7.42 -10.37 5.76
C LYS A 15 8.39 -11.46 6.23
N ASN A 16 9.40 -11.77 5.42
CA ASN A 16 10.38 -12.81 5.76
C ASN A 16 11.08 -12.48 7.07
N SER A 17 11.58 -11.24 7.20
CA SER A 17 12.25 -10.75 8.41
C SER A 17 11.34 -10.83 9.64
N PHE A 18 10.06 -10.46 9.50
CA PHE A 18 9.08 -10.54 10.59
C PHE A 18 8.85 -11.98 11.05
N MET A 19 8.71 -12.93 10.12
CA MET A 19 8.50 -14.34 10.45
C MET A 19 9.76 -14.95 11.11
N GLU A 20 10.95 -14.63 10.61
CA GLU A 20 12.23 -15.07 11.18
C GLU A 20 12.43 -14.56 12.62
N ALA A 21 11.95 -13.36 12.92
CA ALA A 21 11.96 -12.78 14.26
C ALA A 21 10.91 -13.39 15.23
N GLY A 22 10.17 -14.43 14.80
CA GLY A 22 9.13 -15.08 15.61
C GLY A 22 7.74 -14.44 15.50
N GLY A 23 7.55 -13.58 14.50
CA GLY A 23 6.25 -13.05 14.12
C GLY A 23 5.27 -14.17 13.74
N LYS A 24 3.98 -13.98 14.04
CA LYS A 24 2.96 -15.02 13.86
C LYS A 24 1.98 -14.70 12.73
N ASN A 25 1.56 -13.44 12.64
CA ASN A 25 0.58 -12.99 11.67
C ASN A 25 1.13 -11.75 10.96
N PHE A 26 1.25 -11.84 9.65
CA PHE A 26 1.65 -10.74 8.80
C PHE A 26 0.57 -10.51 7.75
N GLU A 27 0.13 -9.27 7.62
CA GLU A 27 -0.81 -8.85 6.59
C GLU A 27 -0.26 -7.64 5.86
N PHE A 28 -0.22 -7.74 4.54
CA PHE A 28 0.14 -6.65 3.66
C PHE A 28 -1.12 -5.92 3.24
N ILE A 29 -1.17 -4.62 3.48
CA ILE A 29 -2.30 -3.79 3.06
C ILE A 29 -2.07 -3.35 1.60
N PRO A 30 -3.00 -3.68 0.67
CA PRO A 30 -2.86 -3.30 -0.73
C PRO A 30 -2.79 -1.79 -0.93
N CYS A 31 -2.01 -1.35 -1.92
CA CYS A 31 -2.01 0.04 -2.34
C CYS A 31 -3.37 0.44 -2.91
N LEU A 32 -3.77 1.70 -2.70
CA LEU A 32 -5.06 2.22 -3.18
C LEU A 32 -5.22 2.18 -4.70
N ASN A 33 -4.11 2.18 -5.44
CA ASN A 33 -4.06 2.02 -6.90
C ASN A 33 -5.13 2.87 -7.62
N ASP A 34 -5.89 2.23 -8.51
CA ASP A 34 -6.99 2.78 -9.30
C ASP A 34 -8.36 2.59 -8.64
N SER A 35 -8.39 2.40 -7.31
CA SER A 35 -9.66 2.33 -6.58
C SER A 35 -10.50 3.60 -6.77
N GLU A 36 -11.82 3.41 -6.86
CA GLU A 36 -12.77 4.51 -7.06
C GLU A 36 -12.67 5.57 -5.97
N ASP A 37 -12.51 5.16 -4.71
CA ASP A 37 -12.38 6.09 -3.57
C ASP A 37 -11.15 7.00 -3.70
N HIS A 38 -10.02 6.45 -4.15
CA HIS A 38 -8.79 7.21 -4.36
C HIS A 38 -8.91 8.21 -5.52
N ILE A 39 -9.55 7.80 -6.60
CA ILE A 39 -9.84 8.67 -7.75
C ILE A 39 -10.81 9.78 -7.34
N ASN A 40 -11.87 9.43 -6.61
CA ASN A 40 -12.88 10.37 -6.12
C ASN A 40 -12.27 11.42 -5.19
N LEU A 41 -11.36 11.00 -4.30
CA LEU A 41 -10.60 11.90 -3.43
C LEU A 41 -9.83 12.94 -4.25
N PHE A 42 -9.05 12.52 -5.24
CA PHE A 42 -8.31 13.45 -6.08
C PHE A 42 -9.24 14.37 -6.89
N SER A 43 -10.31 13.85 -7.47
CA SER A 43 -11.32 14.66 -8.18
C SER A 43 -11.89 15.75 -7.26
N HIS A 44 -12.23 15.40 -6.03
CA HIS A 44 -12.76 16.33 -5.04
C HIS A 44 -11.74 17.42 -4.67
N LEU A 45 -10.49 17.03 -4.38
CA LEU A 45 -9.43 17.97 -4.01
C LEU A 45 -9.10 18.95 -5.13
N VAL A 46 -9.01 18.48 -6.38
CA VAL A 46 -8.70 19.34 -7.54
C VAL A 46 -9.83 20.33 -7.81
N LYS A 47 -11.09 19.87 -7.80
CA LYS A 47 -12.28 20.72 -7.98
C LYS A 47 -12.41 21.85 -6.95
N ARG A 48 -11.78 21.73 -5.78
CA ARG A 48 -11.76 22.80 -4.78
C ARG A 48 -10.92 24.01 -5.21
N TYR A 49 -9.93 23.80 -6.06
CA TYR A 49 -8.97 24.81 -6.49
C TYR A 49 -9.10 25.17 -7.98
N THR A 50 -10.15 24.69 -8.64
CA THR A 50 -10.58 25.09 -10.00
C THR A 50 -11.93 25.78 -9.91
#